data_AF-A0A5J4UX92-F1
#
_entry.id   AF-A0A5J4UX92-F1
#
_cell.length_a   1.000
_cell.length_b   1.000
_cell.length_c   1.000
_cell.angle_alpha   90.00
_cell.angle_beta   90.00
_cell.angle_gamma   90.00
#
_symmetry.space_group_name_H-M   'P 1'
#
loop_
_entity.id
_entity.type
_entity.pdbx_description
1 polymer ?
#
loop_
_entity_poly.entity_id
_entity_poly.type
_entity_poly.pdbx_seq_one_letter_code
_entity_poly.pdbx_strand_id
1 'polypeptide(L)'
;MALLESSIDIPIQQNYRSIILEKGTKRKYIHKSKTDEKPNTISEQDNQQTNQQRYDQRISELRNQYGGTDKEQDDRYYLIYRLEKNREDNLFQEIMQPLVDLYRQEQDNNTLIERVNDAIINSVNYTKIGQQESNNKASDLKVKKQQITCGLIDLSLMNEDNLCVIDFDINKKLPIEEIDKIRQSIIDNMLLSNVGLVKTAHGGLHAYCNRNYYLLSSNRNIKVITRDNFDIDIFAQMSRYKIDNGKETNELVQNSIVAPYTTIIETKNNVRQILKYESINDWDNASHLASLRQILDQWNVDIEMSYQDYVQQQQDRKYEVQIDNDGNIDKMNDELASACVDGLRDLDVHNYP
;
A
#
# COMPACT_ATOMS: atom_id res chain seq x y z
N MET A 1 64.29 7.40 -34.38
CA MET A 1 64.76 7.02 -33.04
C MET A 1 63.51 6.97 -32.15
N ALA A 2 62.90 5.79 -31.98
CA ALA A 2 63.07 4.89 -30.83
C ALA A 2 62.53 5.53 -29.54
N LEU A 3 61.26 5.31 -29.21
CA LEU A 3 60.72 4.27 -28.29
C LEU A 3 61.08 4.53 -26.82
N LEU A 4 60.07 4.79 -25.98
CA LEU A 4 59.67 3.86 -24.91
C LEU A 4 58.29 4.23 -24.34
N GLU A 5 57.32 3.37 -24.63
CA GLU A 5 56.15 3.15 -23.78
C GLU A 5 56.62 2.44 -22.51
N SER A 6 56.06 2.79 -21.35
CA SER A 6 56.01 1.87 -20.21
C SER A 6 54.65 1.95 -19.55
N SER A 7 53.75 1.11 -20.05
CA SER A 7 52.56 0.66 -19.35
C SER A 7 52.98 -0.05 -18.07
N ILE A 8 52.48 0.41 -16.93
CA ILE A 8 52.44 -0.40 -15.71
C ILE A 8 50.98 -0.79 -15.53
N ASP A 9 50.64 -1.94 -16.10
CA ASP A 9 49.43 -2.69 -15.77
C ASP A 9 49.57 -3.20 -14.34
N ILE A 10 48.87 -2.54 -13.41
CA ILE A 10 48.57 -3.13 -12.11
C ILE A 10 47.20 -3.80 -12.27
N PRO A 11 47.11 -5.14 -12.18
CA PRO A 11 45.83 -5.83 -12.20
C PRO A 11 45.15 -5.56 -10.84
N ILE A 12 44.34 -4.51 -10.77
CA ILE A 12 43.38 -4.37 -9.66
C ILE A 12 42.30 -5.40 -9.92
N GLN A 13 42.41 -6.51 -9.20
CA GLN A 13 41.40 -7.55 -9.10
C GLN A 13 40.03 -6.89 -8.85
N GLN A 14 39.21 -6.81 -9.88
CA GLN A 14 37.79 -6.50 -9.77
C GLN A 14 37.15 -7.62 -8.96
N ASN A 15 36.99 -7.42 -7.66
CA ASN A 15 36.21 -8.31 -6.84
C ASN A 15 34.75 -7.85 -6.95
N TYR A 16 34.15 -8.11 -8.10
CA TYR A 16 32.72 -7.99 -8.31
C TYR A 16 32.04 -9.08 -7.49
N ARG A 17 31.26 -8.71 -6.48
CA ARG A 17 30.14 -9.55 -6.04
C ARG A 17 28.90 -8.97 -6.67
N SER A 18 28.60 -9.45 -7.88
CA SER A 18 27.24 -9.38 -8.41
C SER A 18 26.34 -10.13 -7.44
N ILE A 19 25.40 -9.43 -6.81
CA ILE A 19 24.36 -10.06 -6.00
C ILE A 19 23.37 -10.65 -6.98
N ILE A 20 23.55 -11.94 -7.28
CA ILE A 20 22.53 -12.75 -7.92
C ILE A 20 21.54 -13.11 -6.82
N LEU A 21 20.31 -12.61 -6.93
CA LEU A 21 19.19 -13.12 -6.15
C LEU A 21 19.04 -14.60 -6.48
N GLU A 22 19.33 -15.48 -5.52
CA GLU A 22 18.87 -16.86 -5.61
C GLU A 22 17.35 -16.82 -5.66
N LYS A 23 16.79 -17.19 -6.80
CA LYS A 23 15.36 -17.38 -6.98
C LYS A 23 14.94 -18.49 -6.01
N GLY A 24 14.38 -18.11 -4.87
CA GLY A 24 13.64 -19.03 -4.02
C GLY A 24 12.56 -19.74 -4.83
N THR A 25 12.15 -20.92 -4.37
CA THR A 25 11.13 -21.73 -5.03
C THR A 25 9.92 -20.87 -5.35
N LYS A 26 9.59 -20.73 -6.64
CA LYS A 26 8.40 -20.00 -7.10
C LYS A 26 7.20 -20.48 -6.29
N ARG A 27 6.56 -19.59 -5.53
CA ARG A 27 5.22 -19.87 -5.02
C ARG A 27 4.33 -20.08 -6.25
N LYS A 28 3.70 -21.26 -6.35
CA LYS A 28 2.66 -21.52 -7.36
C LYS A 28 1.42 -20.72 -6.96
N TYR A 29 1.37 -19.45 -7.33
CA TYR A 29 0.10 -18.76 -7.51
C TYR A 29 -0.46 -19.21 -8.86
N ILE A 30 -1.68 -19.75 -8.85
CA ILE A 30 -2.45 -19.96 -10.07
C ILE A 30 -2.94 -18.59 -10.52
N HIS A 31 -2.04 -17.79 -11.08
CA HIS A 31 -2.41 -16.58 -11.80
C HIS A 31 -2.75 -16.99 -13.23
N LYS A 32 -4.02 -16.87 -13.62
CA LYS A 32 -4.38 -16.91 -15.04
C LYS A 32 -3.84 -15.63 -15.69
N SER A 33 -2.62 -15.68 -16.23
CA SER A 33 -2.11 -14.65 -17.12
C SER A 33 -2.82 -14.78 -18.47
N LYS A 34 -3.58 -13.76 -18.89
CA LYS A 34 -3.91 -13.60 -20.30
C LYS A 34 -2.68 -13.02 -20.98
N THR A 35 -2.04 -13.81 -21.83
CA THR A 35 -1.04 -13.34 -22.79
C THR A 35 -1.71 -12.51 -23.87
N ASP A 36 -0.98 -11.50 -24.36
CA ASP A 36 -1.35 -10.64 -25.47
C ASP A 36 -1.80 -11.44 -26.71
N GLU A 37 -3.12 -11.50 -26.92
CA GLU A 37 -3.68 -11.72 -28.25
C GLU A 37 -4.14 -10.35 -28.78
N LYS A 38 -3.64 -10.00 -29.96
CA LYS A 38 -4.14 -8.90 -30.79
C LYS A 38 -5.68 -8.91 -30.81
N PRO A 39 -6.35 -7.76 -30.98
CA PRO A 39 -7.80 -7.70 -31.02
C PRO A 39 -8.28 -8.38 -32.30
N ASN A 40 -8.48 -9.70 -32.25
CA ASN A 40 -9.37 -10.36 -33.17
C ASN A 40 -10.76 -9.90 -32.77
N THR A 41 -11.34 -9.06 -33.62
CA THR A 41 -12.78 -8.88 -33.77
C THR A 41 -13.43 -10.25 -33.88
N ILE A 42 -13.79 -10.84 -32.75
CA ILE A 42 -14.69 -11.99 -32.66
C ILE A 42 -16.08 -11.37 -32.55
N SER A 43 -16.86 -11.61 -33.61
CA SER A 43 -18.26 -11.24 -33.77
C SER A 43 -19.07 -11.45 -32.48
N GLU A 44 -19.95 -10.49 -32.19
CA GLU A 44 -20.94 -10.47 -31.10
C GLU A 44 -22.04 -11.56 -31.21
N GLN A 45 -21.73 -12.74 -31.74
CA GLN A 45 -22.65 -13.86 -31.79
C GLN A 45 -21.95 -15.14 -31.33
N ASP A 46 -22.57 -15.77 -30.32
CA ASP A 46 -22.37 -17.12 -29.77
C ASP A 46 -21.64 -17.25 -28.41
N ASN A 47 -22.42 -17.72 -27.42
CA ASN A 47 -22.09 -18.18 -26.06
C ASN A 47 -21.98 -17.16 -24.90
N GLN A 48 -23.10 -16.52 -24.54
CA GLN A 48 -23.28 -15.99 -23.17
C GLN A 48 -23.67 -17.10 -22.20
N GLN A 49 -22.70 -17.92 -21.80
CA GLN A 49 -22.84 -18.85 -20.70
C GLN A 49 -22.72 -18.09 -19.37
N THR A 50 -23.63 -18.30 -18.41
CA THR A 50 -23.58 -17.59 -17.11
C THR A 50 -22.35 -18.01 -16.30
N ASN A 51 -21.85 -17.16 -15.40
CA ASN A 51 -20.70 -17.50 -14.53
C ASN A 51 -20.94 -18.81 -13.77
N GLN A 52 -22.18 -19.04 -13.33
CA GLN A 52 -22.59 -20.27 -12.67
C GLN A 52 -22.47 -21.50 -13.58
N GLN A 53 -22.92 -21.39 -14.85
CA GLN A 53 -22.79 -22.48 -15.82
C GLN A 53 -21.33 -22.81 -16.16
N ARG A 54 -20.45 -21.80 -16.27
CA ARG A 54 -19.01 -22.02 -16.46
C ARG A 54 -18.37 -22.69 -15.24
N TYR A 55 -18.78 -22.30 -14.04
CA TYR A 55 -18.30 -22.90 -12.80
C TYR A 55 -18.72 -24.37 -12.68
N ASP A 56 -19.97 -24.68 -13.01
CA ASP A 56 -20.51 -26.03 -13.00
C ASP A 56 -19.85 -26.90 -14.08
N GLN A 57 -19.59 -26.33 -15.25
CA GLN A 57 -18.86 -27.01 -16.33
C GLN A 57 -17.43 -27.34 -15.91
N ARG A 58 -16.74 -26.43 -15.19
CA ARG A 58 -15.39 -26.68 -14.68
C ARG A 58 -15.34 -27.82 -13.66
N ILE A 59 -16.34 -27.92 -12.77
CA ILE A 59 -16.45 -29.04 -11.83
C ILE A 59 -16.73 -30.34 -12.59
N SER A 60 -17.61 -30.30 -13.59
CA SER A 60 -17.92 -31.46 -14.45
C SER A 60 -16.69 -31.95 -15.21
N GLU A 61 -15.90 -31.05 -15.80
CA GLU A 61 -14.65 -31.38 -16.49
C GLU A 61 -13.63 -32.05 -15.56
N LEU A 62 -13.48 -31.56 -14.32
CA LEU A 62 -12.61 -32.17 -13.31
C LEU A 62 -13.08 -33.57 -12.91
N ARG A 63 -14.40 -33.78 -12.81
CA ARG A 63 -15.00 -35.10 -12.50
C ARG A 63 -14.85 -36.10 -13.65
N ASN A 64 -14.87 -35.62 -14.89
CA ASN A 64 -14.79 -36.44 -16.10
C ASN A 64 -13.35 -36.70 -16.56
N GLN A 65 -12.34 -36.21 -15.83
CA GLN A 65 -10.94 -36.38 -16.17
C GLN A 65 -10.41 -37.72 -15.63
N TYR A 66 -10.07 -38.64 -16.53
CA TYR A 66 -9.59 -39.99 -16.19
C TYR A 66 -8.06 -40.13 -16.35
N GLY A 67 -7.43 -40.93 -15.49
CA GLY A 67 -5.98 -41.17 -15.48
C GLY A 67 -5.18 -40.28 -14.52
N GLY A 68 -3.89 -40.60 -14.36
CA GLY A 68 -2.98 -39.97 -13.39
C GLY A 68 -2.55 -40.92 -12.28
N THR A 69 -1.54 -40.52 -11.52
CA THR A 69 -1.08 -41.21 -10.30
C THR A 69 -2.12 -41.09 -9.18
N ASP A 70 -2.08 -41.97 -8.18
CA ASP A 70 -2.98 -41.94 -7.02
C ASP A 70 -2.99 -40.55 -6.35
N LYS A 71 -1.81 -39.92 -6.26
CA LYS A 71 -1.67 -38.55 -5.73
C LYS A 71 -2.41 -37.51 -6.57
N GLU A 72 -2.38 -37.60 -7.89
CA GLU A 72 -3.10 -36.68 -8.78
C GLU A 72 -4.61 -36.90 -8.74
N GLN A 73 -5.07 -38.11 -8.45
CA GLN A 73 -6.48 -38.39 -8.19
C GLN A 73 -6.95 -37.77 -6.87
N ASP A 74 -6.18 -37.96 -5.79
CA ASP A 74 -6.46 -37.37 -4.48
C ASP A 74 -6.48 -35.84 -4.53
N ASP A 75 -5.48 -35.22 -5.17
CA ASP A 75 -5.39 -33.75 -5.32
C ASP A 75 -6.60 -33.19 -6.10
N ARG A 76 -7.08 -33.92 -7.11
CA ARG A 76 -8.25 -33.55 -7.91
C ARG A 76 -9.54 -33.70 -7.12
N TYR A 77 -9.68 -34.78 -6.35
CA TYR A 77 -10.83 -34.99 -5.47
C TYR A 77 -10.92 -33.89 -4.41
N TYR A 78 -9.79 -33.54 -3.81
CA TYR A 78 -9.69 -32.44 -2.86
C TYR A 78 -10.01 -31.08 -3.52
N LEU A 79 -9.57 -30.85 -4.75
CA LEU A 79 -9.89 -29.63 -5.51
C LEU A 79 -11.39 -29.51 -5.81
N ILE A 80 -12.04 -30.59 -6.25
CA ILE A 80 -13.50 -30.63 -6.47
C ILE A 80 -14.24 -30.32 -5.18
N TYR A 81 -13.87 -30.99 -4.07
CA TYR A 81 -14.48 -30.74 -2.76
C TYR A 81 -14.36 -29.28 -2.33
N ARG A 82 -13.20 -28.64 -2.52
CA ARG A 82 -13.02 -27.21 -2.21
C ARG A 82 -13.85 -26.30 -3.10
N LEU A 83 -13.92 -26.58 -4.40
CA LEU A 83 -14.71 -25.78 -5.36
C LEU A 83 -16.21 -25.88 -5.06
N GLU A 84 -16.69 -27.04 -4.63
CA GLU A 84 -18.09 -27.24 -4.24
C GLU A 84 -18.41 -26.58 -2.89
N LYS A 85 -17.53 -26.73 -1.90
CA LYS A 85 -17.71 -26.15 -0.57
C LYS A 85 -17.73 -24.62 -0.60
N ASN A 86 -16.90 -24.00 -1.43
CA ASN A 86 -16.76 -22.54 -1.53
C ASN A 86 -17.47 -21.97 -2.77
N ARG A 87 -18.51 -22.66 -3.27
CA ARG A 87 -19.16 -22.31 -4.55
C ARG A 87 -19.72 -20.89 -4.56
N GLU A 88 -20.45 -20.52 -3.51
CA GLU A 88 -21.08 -19.20 -3.42
C GLU A 88 -20.03 -18.09 -3.33
N ASP A 89 -19.02 -18.26 -2.48
CA ASP A 89 -17.91 -17.30 -2.34
C ASP A 89 -17.15 -17.12 -3.66
N ASN A 90 -16.80 -18.22 -4.32
CA ASN A 90 -16.05 -18.15 -5.58
C ASN A 90 -16.87 -17.51 -6.71
N LEU A 91 -18.17 -17.82 -6.78
CA LEU A 91 -19.07 -17.22 -7.76
C LEU A 91 -19.28 -15.73 -7.49
N PHE A 92 -19.44 -15.34 -6.22
CA PHE A 92 -19.51 -13.94 -5.81
C PHE A 92 -18.24 -13.19 -6.20
N GLN A 93 -17.06 -13.75 -5.92
CA GLN A 93 -15.78 -13.15 -6.33
C GLN A 93 -15.67 -13.01 -7.85
N GLU A 94 -16.05 -14.03 -8.62
CA GLU A 94 -15.98 -13.99 -10.09
C GLU A 94 -16.96 -12.97 -10.70
N ILE A 95 -18.11 -12.74 -10.06
CA ILE A 95 -19.09 -11.71 -10.46
C ILE A 95 -18.60 -10.30 -10.07
N MET A 96 -18.00 -10.15 -8.90
CA MET A 96 -17.53 -8.86 -8.41
C MET A 96 -16.24 -8.41 -9.07
N GLN A 97 -15.37 -9.34 -9.48
CA GLN A 97 -14.05 -9.02 -10.03
C GLN A 97 -14.07 -8.00 -11.19
N PRO A 98 -14.94 -8.11 -12.22
CA PRO A 98 -15.04 -7.10 -13.27
C PRO A 98 -15.49 -5.72 -12.77
N LEU A 99 -16.39 -5.67 -11.78
CA LEU A 99 -16.84 -4.42 -11.17
C LEU A 99 -15.72 -3.78 -10.35
N VAL A 100 -14.96 -4.58 -9.61
CA VAL A 100 -13.78 -4.10 -8.87
C VAL A 100 -12.72 -3.60 -9.84
N ASP A 101 -12.51 -4.27 -10.97
CA ASP A 101 -11.56 -3.85 -12.00
C ASP A 101 -11.99 -2.55 -12.69
N LEU A 102 -13.28 -2.39 -13.00
CA LEU A 102 -13.84 -1.14 -13.51
C LEU A 102 -13.69 0.00 -12.51
N TYR A 103 -14.04 -0.24 -11.24
CA TYR A 103 -13.88 0.76 -10.17
C TYR A 103 -12.42 1.15 -9.96
N ARG A 104 -11.49 0.18 -10.06
CA ARG A 104 -10.04 0.43 -10.05
C ARG A 104 -9.62 1.33 -11.21
N GLN A 105 -10.10 1.07 -12.42
CA GLN A 105 -9.79 1.88 -13.59
C GLN A 105 -10.32 3.32 -13.47
N GLU A 106 -11.53 3.50 -12.93
CA GLU A 106 -12.08 4.85 -12.71
C GLU A 106 -11.24 5.66 -11.69
N GLN A 107 -10.74 5.02 -10.62
CA GLN A 107 -9.90 5.69 -9.63
C GLN A 107 -8.47 6.01 -10.11
N ASP A 108 -7.95 5.27 -11.11
CA ASP A 108 -6.54 5.35 -11.54
C ASP A 108 -6.29 6.36 -12.69
N ASN A 109 -7.36 7.04 -13.15
CA ASN A 109 -7.26 8.06 -14.19
C ASN A 109 -6.67 9.38 -13.71
N ASN A 110 -6.82 9.69 -12.41
CA ASN A 110 -6.32 10.94 -11.86
C ASN A 110 -4.80 10.91 -11.73
N THR A 111 -4.17 12.01 -12.13
CA THR A 111 -2.74 12.23 -11.93
C THR A 111 -2.41 12.40 -10.44
N LEU A 112 -1.15 12.17 -10.05
CA LEU A 112 -0.74 12.33 -8.66
C LEU A 112 -1.01 13.72 -8.11
N ILE A 113 -0.78 14.77 -8.93
CA ILE A 113 -1.05 16.15 -8.48
C ILE A 113 -2.54 16.36 -8.20
N GLU A 114 -3.44 15.84 -9.04
CA GLU A 114 -4.89 15.93 -8.83
C GLU A 114 -5.32 15.18 -7.56
N ARG A 115 -4.71 14.02 -7.30
CA ARG A 115 -5.02 13.20 -6.12
C ARG A 115 -4.62 13.88 -4.81
N VAL A 116 -3.46 14.54 -4.77
CA VAL A 116 -2.94 15.14 -3.54
C VAL A 116 -3.29 16.61 -3.36
N ASN A 117 -3.85 17.28 -4.36
CA ASN A 117 -4.02 18.75 -4.38
C ASN A 117 -4.68 19.30 -3.11
N ASP A 118 -5.77 18.67 -2.66
CA ASP A 118 -6.53 19.11 -1.48
C ASP A 118 -5.89 18.66 -0.15
N ALA A 119 -4.85 17.83 -0.22
CA ALA A 119 -4.12 17.28 0.91
C ALA A 119 -2.75 17.96 1.12
N ILE A 120 -2.37 18.92 0.27
CA ILE A 120 -1.13 19.68 0.44
C ILE A 120 -1.32 20.75 1.51
N ILE A 121 -0.51 20.69 2.56
CA ILE A 121 -0.52 21.64 3.68
C ILE A 121 0.86 22.21 3.94
N ASN A 122 0.90 23.43 4.48
CA ASN A 122 2.15 24.06 4.89
C ASN A 122 2.47 23.72 6.34
N SER A 123 3.72 23.36 6.60
CA SER A 123 4.30 23.27 7.94
C SER A 123 5.00 24.57 8.31
N VAL A 124 4.90 24.95 9.58
CA VAL A 124 5.62 26.08 10.18
C VAL A 124 6.56 25.56 11.28
N ASN A 125 7.75 26.15 11.41
CA ASN A 125 8.75 25.83 12.44
C ASN A 125 9.29 24.38 12.42
N TYR A 126 9.53 23.79 11.25
CA TYR A 126 10.14 22.46 11.09
C TYR A 126 9.38 21.29 11.73
N THR A 127 8.15 21.49 12.23
CA THR A 127 7.34 20.39 12.72
C THR A 127 6.77 19.64 11.53
N LYS A 128 6.90 18.31 11.48
CA LYS A 128 6.18 17.43 10.54
C LYS A 128 4.67 17.34 10.86
N ILE A 129 4.12 18.43 11.40
CA ILE A 129 2.73 18.64 11.77
C ILE A 129 2.33 19.87 10.98
N GLY A 130 1.43 19.71 10.01
CA GLY A 130 0.92 20.85 9.25
C GLY A 130 -0.07 21.66 10.07
N GLN A 131 -0.21 22.94 9.71
CA GLN A 131 -1.26 23.80 10.27
C GLN A 131 -2.32 24.01 9.19
N GLN A 132 -3.58 23.70 9.51
CA GLN A 132 -4.72 24.15 8.70
C GLN A 132 -4.99 25.62 9.00
N GLU A 133 -5.19 26.43 7.96
CA GLU A 133 -5.69 27.80 8.13
C GLU A 133 -7.12 27.75 8.67
N SER A 134 -7.28 27.97 9.98
CA SER A 134 -8.62 28.12 10.56
C SER A 134 -9.26 29.39 10.01
N ASN A 135 -10.39 29.26 9.31
CA ASN A 135 -11.21 30.37 8.80
C ASN A 135 -11.93 31.18 9.89
N ASN A 136 -11.35 31.30 11.09
CA ASN A 136 -11.92 32.08 12.18
C ASN A 136 -11.30 33.49 12.18
N LYS A 137 -12.01 34.41 11.52
CA LYS A 137 -11.83 35.85 11.74
C LYS A 137 -12.25 36.20 13.17
N ALA A 138 -11.30 36.19 14.12
CA ALA A 138 -11.30 37.10 15.27
C ALA A 138 -10.07 36.86 16.17
N SER A 139 -9.15 37.82 16.17
CA SER A 139 -8.72 38.58 17.36
C SER A 139 -7.25 38.98 17.26
N ASP A 140 -7.03 40.26 17.45
CA ASP A 140 -5.75 40.96 17.44
C ASP A 140 -4.79 40.44 18.52
N LEU A 141 -3.99 39.44 18.19
CA LEU A 141 -2.72 39.18 18.88
C LEU A 141 -1.62 39.05 17.81
N LYS A 142 -0.73 40.04 17.76
CA LYS A 142 0.56 40.08 17.03
C LYS A 142 0.88 38.76 16.30
N VAL A 143 0.48 38.69 15.03
CA VAL A 143 0.91 37.63 14.13
C VAL A 143 2.43 37.75 13.97
N LYS A 144 3.19 37.02 14.79
CA LYS A 144 4.58 36.68 14.45
C LYS A 144 4.48 36.11 13.04
N LYS A 145 5.16 36.71 12.05
CA LYS A 145 5.28 36.13 10.70
C LYS A 145 5.80 34.70 10.85
N GLN A 146 4.91 33.72 10.82
CA GLN A 146 5.27 32.32 10.93
C GLN A 146 5.92 31.96 9.58
N GLN A 147 7.18 31.52 9.61
CA GLN A 147 7.86 31.11 8.39
C GLN A 147 7.32 29.75 7.97
N ILE A 148 6.63 29.70 6.82
CA ILE A 148 6.35 28.44 6.13
C ILE A 148 7.70 27.77 5.88
N THR A 149 7.84 26.55 6.39
CA THR A 149 9.12 25.85 6.49
C THR A 149 9.19 24.65 5.55
N CYS A 150 8.04 24.06 5.18
CA CYS A 150 7.97 22.81 4.42
C CYS A 150 6.56 22.62 3.82
N GLY A 151 6.46 22.15 2.57
CA GLY A 151 5.22 21.60 2.03
C GLY A 151 5.06 20.15 2.47
N LEU A 152 3.87 19.76 2.89
CA LEU A 152 3.53 18.40 3.29
C LEU A 152 2.35 17.91 2.47
N ILE A 153 2.32 16.62 2.16
CA ILE A 153 1.11 15.91 1.72
C ILE A 153 0.59 15.17 2.95
N ASP A 154 -0.59 15.52 3.44
CA ASP A 154 -1.23 14.80 4.55
C ASP A 154 -2.21 13.77 4.01
N LEU A 155 -1.80 12.50 4.06
CA LEU A 155 -2.61 11.41 3.52
C LEU A 155 -4.00 11.34 4.18
N SER A 156 -4.13 11.78 5.44
CA SER A 156 -5.41 11.84 6.19
C SER A 156 -6.40 12.88 5.66
N LEU A 157 -5.95 13.80 4.80
CA LEU A 157 -6.78 14.83 4.17
C LEU A 157 -7.23 14.44 2.77
N MET A 158 -6.70 13.35 2.21
CA MET A 158 -7.11 12.87 0.90
C MET A 158 -8.56 12.38 0.92
N ASN A 159 -9.26 12.61 -0.20
CA ASN A 159 -10.64 12.14 -0.37
C ASN A 159 -10.70 10.62 -0.65
N GLU A 160 -9.58 10.05 -1.10
CA GLU A 160 -9.39 8.64 -1.41
C GLU A 160 -8.30 8.04 -0.52
N ASP A 161 -8.32 6.71 -0.35
CA ASP A 161 -7.37 5.97 0.50
C ASP A 161 -6.47 5.00 -0.31
N ASN A 162 -6.50 5.13 -1.63
CA ASN A 162 -5.82 4.29 -2.60
C ASN A 162 -4.40 4.76 -2.93
N LEU A 163 -3.92 5.89 -2.39
CA LEU A 163 -2.51 6.28 -2.52
C LEU A 163 -1.64 5.65 -1.43
N CYS A 164 -0.50 5.11 -1.85
CA CYS A 164 0.51 4.54 -0.97
C CYS A 164 1.89 5.12 -1.32
N VAL A 165 2.70 5.39 -0.29
CA VAL A 165 4.08 5.88 -0.45
C VAL A 165 5.03 4.92 0.22
N ILE A 166 5.97 4.40 -0.57
CA ILE A 166 7.08 3.58 -0.11
C ILE A 166 8.28 4.52 0.08
N ASP A 167 8.78 4.63 1.30
CA ASP A 167 9.95 5.43 1.63
C ASP A 167 11.16 4.51 1.83
N PHE A 168 12.20 4.74 1.03
CA PHE A 168 13.48 4.07 1.13
C PHE A 168 14.45 4.98 1.89
N ASP A 169 14.60 4.73 3.19
CA ASP A 169 15.52 5.46 4.07
C ASP A 169 16.94 4.92 3.88
N ILE A 170 17.66 5.51 2.91
CA ILE A 170 19.05 5.17 2.62
C ILE A 170 19.96 5.73 3.71
N ASN A 171 20.92 4.91 4.16
CA ASN A 171 21.89 5.28 5.19
C ASN A 171 22.70 6.53 4.80
N LYS A 172 22.31 7.68 5.34
CA LYS A 172 22.93 9.00 5.13
C LYS A 172 24.37 9.14 5.62
N LYS A 173 24.95 8.10 6.25
CA LYS A 173 26.38 8.06 6.61
C LYS A 173 27.27 7.63 5.45
N LEU A 174 26.69 7.06 4.40
CA LEU A 174 27.42 6.65 3.21
C LEU A 174 27.89 7.88 2.40
N PRO A 175 28.96 7.75 1.60
CA PRO A 175 29.33 8.76 0.61
C PRO A 175 28.18 9.04 -0.37
N ILE A 176 28.07 10.27 -0.85
CA ILE A 176 26.97 10.69 -1.75
C ILE A 176 26.90 9.83 -3.02
N GLU A 177 28.05 9.46 -3.59
CA GLU A 177 28.12 8.59 -4.77
C GLU A 177 27.54 7.19 -4.51
N GLU A 178 27.73 6.65 -3.30
CA GLU A 178 27.17 5.36 -2.91
C GLU A 178 25.66 5.47 -2.65
N ILE A 179 25.20 6.56 -2.03
CA ILE A 179 23.77 6.85 -1.86
C ILE A 179 23.09 6.91 -3.24
N ASP A 180 23.70 7.61 -4.20
CA ASP A 180 23.16 7.75 -5.56
C ASP A 180 23.13 6.40 -6.31
N LYS A 181 24.17 5.57 -6.17
CA LYS A 181 24.18 4.20 -6.73
C LYS A 181 23.09 3.32 -6.13
N ILE A 182 22.90 3.37 -4.80
CA ILE A 182 21.84 2.61 -4.12
C ILE A 182 20.47 3.07 -4.61
N ARG A 183 20.23 4.39 -4.67
CA ARG A 183 18.97 4.95 -5.16
C ARG A 183 18.68 4.51 -6.59
N GLN A 184 19.67 4.58 -7.48
CA GLN A 184 19.51 4.14 -8.87
C GLN A 184 19.25 2.62 -8.94
N SER A 185 19.95 1.82 -8.13
CA SER A 185 19.71 0.38 -8.06
C SER A 185 18.29 0.04 -7.59
N ILE A 186 17.72 0.81 -6.66
CA ILE A 186 16.33 0.66 -6.23
C ILE A 186 15.37 0.96 -7.39
N ILE A 187 15.59 2.07 -8.10
CA ILE A 187 14.75 2.48 -9.23
C ILE A 187 14.79 1.41 -10.34
N ASP A 188 15.99 0.95 -10.71
CA ASP A 188 16.17 0.06 -11.87
C ASP A 188 15.72 -1.40 -11.60
N ASN A 189 15.83 -1.87 -10.35
CA ASN A 189 15.68 -3.30 -10.04
C ASN A 189 14.52 -3.61 -9.09
N MET A 190 14.08 -2.65 -8.27
CA MET A 190 13.03 -2.86 -7.27
C MET A 190 11.70 -2.22 -7.66
N LEU A 191 11.68 -1.16 -8.44
CA LEU A 191 10.44 -0.46 -8.78
C LEU A 191 9.98 -0.78 -10.20
N LEU A 192 8.66 -0.74 -10.40
CA LEU A 192 8.04 -0.76 -11.72
C LEU A 192 8.06 0.65 -12.32
N SER A 193 7.99 0.77 -13.65
CA SER A 193 8.16 2.05 -14.36
C SER A 193 7.04 3.07 -14.12
N ASN A 194 5.84 2.61 -13.75
CA ASN A 194 4.65 3.43 -13.50
C ASN A 194 4.48 3.75 -12.01
N VAL A 195 5.45 4.43 -11.40
CA VAL A 195 5.35 4.97 -10.04
C VAL A 195 5.76 6.43 -10.03
N GLY A 196 5.23 7.25 -9.13
CA GLY A 196 5.76 8.61 -8.92
C GLY A 196 7.04 8.55 -8.10
N LEU A 197 8.12 9.20 -8.53
CA LEU A 197 9.41 9.14 -7.83
C LEU A 197 9.85 10.52 -7.34
N VAL A 198 10.24 10.58 -6.06
CA VAL A 198 10.80 11.79 -5.44
C VAL A 198 12.05 11.43 -4.66
N LYS A 199 13.16 12.09 -4.98
CA LYS A 199 14.39 12.08 -4.18
C LYS A 199 14.14 12.85 -2.89
N THR A 200 14.46 12.26 -1.75
CA THR A 200 14.29 12.92 -0.44
C THR A 200 15.48 13.82 -0.10
N ALA A 201 15.29 14.73 0.87
CA ALA A 201 16.29 15.71 1.29
C ALA A 201 17.67 15.12 1.62
N HIS A 202 17.72 13.93 2.22
CA HIS A 202 18.98 13.28 2.62
C HIS A 202 19.44 12.19 1.63
N GLY A 203 18.87 12.16 0.42
CA GLY A 203 19.28 11.28 -0.67
C GLY A 203 18.54 9.95 -0.77
N GLY A 204 17.56 9.70 0.11
CA GLY A 204 16.60 8.60 0.04
C GLY A 204 15.64 8.73 -1.15
N LEU A 205 14.58 7.91 -1.15
CA LEU A 205 13.62 7.85 -2.25
C LEU A 205 12.20 7.62 -1.71
N HIS A 206 11.25 8.46 -2.13
CA HIS A 206 9.82 8.15 -2.05
C HIS A 206 9.34 7.60 -3.39
N ALA A 207 8.60 6.50 -3.36
CA ALA A 207 7.87 5.94 -4.50
C ALA A 207 6.37 5.94 -4.22
N TYR A 208 5.60 6.62 -5.08
CA TYR A 208 4.16 6.78 -5.00
C TYR A 208 3.50 5.74 -5.90
N CYS A 209 2.60 4.95 -5.33
CA CYS A 209 1.96 3.80 -5.97
C CYS A 209 0.51 3.64 -5.50
N ASN A 210 -0.26 2.80 -6.17
CA ASN A 210 -1.62 2.49 -5.75
C ASN A 210 -1.62 1.47 -4.62
N ARG A 211 -2.35 1.72 -3.52
CA ARG A 211 -2.56 0.72 -2.47
C ARG A 211 -3.37 -0.47 -2.99
N ASN A 212 -4.36 -0.22 -3.85
CA ASN A 212 -5.29 -1.21 -4.41
C ASN A 212 -5.87 -2.16 -3.36
N TYR A 213 -6.40 -1.58 -2.28
CA TYR A 213 -6.97 -2.29 -1.13
C TYR A 213 -6.02 -3.21 -0.35
N TYR A 214 -4.71 -3.15 -0.62
CA TYR A 214 -3.73 -3.89 0.16
C TYR A 214 -3.90 -3.54 1.64
N LEU A 215 -4.18 -4.55 2.45
CA LEU A 215 -4.48 -4.38 3.87
C LEU A 215 -3.19 -4.26 4.66
N LEU A 216 -2.85 -3.04 5.06
CA LEU A 216 -1.69 -2.77 5.92
C LEU A 216 -2.11 -2.72 7.39
N SER A 217 -1.18 -3.06 8.27
CA SER A 217 -1.45 -3.12 9.71
C SER A 217 -1.74 -1.77 10.36
N SER A 218 -1.20 -0.70 9.78
CA SER A 218 -1.33 0.67 10.26
C SER A 218 -1.14 1.68 9.11
N ASN A 219 -1.37 2.96 9.38
CA ASN A 219 -1.09 4.04 8.43
C ASN A 219 0.40 4.21 8.13
N ARG A 220 1.26 3.90 9.10
CA ARG A 220 2.71 4.06 9.03
C ARG A 220 3.39 2.75 9.40
N ASN A 221 3.71 1.94 8.40
CA ASN A 221 4.40 0.67 8.59
C ASN A 221 5.90 0.91 8.46
N ILE A 222 6.55 1.08 9.61
CA ILE A 222 7.97 1.45 9.71
C ILE A 222 8.84 0.20 9.67
N LYS A 223 9.93 0.27 8.91
CA LYS A 223 10.95 -0.77 8.73
C LYS A 223 10.32 -2.11 8.38
N VAL A 224 9.39 -2.11 7.42
CA VAL A 224 8.76 -3.34 6.92
C VAL A 224 9.80 -4.28 6.31
N ILE A 225 10.87 -3.72 5.74
CA ILE A 225 12.00 -4.45 5.21
C ILE A 225 13.27 -3.70 5.61
N THR A 226 14.22 -4.41 6.22
CA THR A 226 15.55 -3.89 6.52
C THR A 226 16.58 -4.55 5.59
N ARG A 227 17.43 -3.73 4.97
CA ARG A 227 18.60 -4.13 4.19
C ARG A 227 19.85 -3.49 4.80
N ASP A 228 21.03 -3.93 4.36
CA ASP A 228 22.31 -3.48 4.93
C ASP A 228 22.50 -1.95 4.88
N ASN A 229 21.99 -1.30 3.83
CA ASN A 229 22.25 0.12 3.56
C ASN A 229 20.99 0.99 3.51
N PHE A 230 19.79 0.41 3.62
CA PHE A 230 18.55 1.15 3.63
C PHE A 230 17.43 0.36 4.31
N ASP A 231 16.49 1.09 4.91
CA ASP A 231 15.23 0.56 5.41
C ASP A 231 14.09 0.96 4.47
N ILE A 232 13.02 0.18 4.47
CA ILE A 232 11.80 0.47 3.72
C ILE A 232 10.66 0.70 4.71
N ASP A 233 10.05 1.88 4.63
CA ASP A 233 8.82 2.26 5.31
C ASP A 233 7.67 2.33 4.28
N ILE A 234 6.44 2.06 4.71
CA ILE A 234 5.24 2.17 3.87
C ILE A 234 4.19 3.01 4.57
N PHE A 235 3.78 4.09 3.91
CA PHE A 235 2.79 5.04 4.35
C PHE A 235 1.53 4.95 3.50
N ALA A 236 0.37 4.82 4.14
CA ALA A 236 -0.93 4.77 3.49
C ALA A 236 -2.03 5.26 4.43
N GLN A 237 -3.22 5.55 3.91
CA GLN A 237 -4.40 5.80 4.74
C GLN A 237 -5.15 4.48 4.99
N MET A 238 -5.04 3.92 6.19
CA MET A 238 -5.86 2.80 6.68
C MET A 238 -7.00 3.28 7.59
N SER A 239 -6.75 4.32 8.39
CA SER A 239 -7.77 5.07 9.12
C SER A 239 -7.53 6.57 8.96
N ARG A 240 -8.59 7.36 8.89
CA ARG A 240 -8.50 8.82 8.76
C ARG A 240 -8.37 9.52 10.11
N TYR A 241 -9.06 8.98 11.10
CA TYR A 241 -9.16 9.56 12.42
C TYR A 241 -8.49 8.68 13.46
N LYS A 242 -8.07 9.29 14.57
CA LYS A 242 -7.51 8.56 15.70
C LYS A 242 -8.61 7.72 16.33
N ILE A 243 -8.22 6.54 16.78
CA ILE A 243 -9.06 5.69 17.61
C ILE A 243 -8.59 5.89 19.05
N ASP A 244 -9.50 6.30 19.92
CA ASP A 244 -9.28 6.40 21.36
C ASP A 244 -10.38 5.63 22.06
N ASN A 245 -10.00 4.75 22.99
CA ASN A 245 -10.91 3.81 23.64
C ASN A 245 -11.85 3.18 22.59
N GLY A 246 -11.26 2.70 21.50
CA GLY A 246 -11.96 1.95 20.45
C GLY A 246 -13.00 2.68 19.62
N LYS A 247 -13.23 3.95 19.91
CA LYS A 247 -14.11 4.81 19.16
C LYS A 247 -13.27 5.73 18.29
N GLU A 248 -13.73 5.91 17.06
CA GLU A 248 -13.19 6.92 16.18
C GLU A 248 -13.45 8.30 16.80
N THR A 249 -12.39 9.09 16.93
CA THR A 249 -12.47 10.46 17.41
C THR A 249 -12.64 11.42 16.24
N ASN A 250 -12.89 12.70 16.50
CA ASN A 250 -12.86 13.73 15.45
C ASN A 250 -11.43 14.24 15.15
N GLU A 251 -10.41 13.66 15.79
CA GLU A 251 -9.01 14.06 15.58
C GLU A 251 -8.39 13.26 14.43
N LEU A 252 -7.77 13.96 13.47
CA LEU A 252 -7.05 13.29 12.39
C LEU A 252 -5.78 12.60 12.91
N VAL A 253 -5.46 11.45 12.32
CA VAL A 253 -4.16 10.81 12.50
C VAL A 253 -3.06 11.61 11.80
N GLN A 254 -1.89 11.66 12.41
CA GLN A 254 -0.72 12.30 11.80
C GLN A 254 -0.13 11.40 10.70
N ASN A 255 -0.50 11.67 9.46
CA ASN A 255 -0.08 10.86 8.31
C ASN A 255 0.52 11.68 7.16
N SER A 256 1.29 12.70 7.53
CA SER A 256 1.89 13.60 6.56
C SER A 256 3.31 13.20 6.13
N ILE A 257 3.58 13.29 4.84
CA ILE A 257 4.90 13.14 4.23
C ILE A 257 5.34 14.46 3.61
N VAL A 258 6.64 14.64 3.39
CA VAL A 258 7.13 15.87 2.75
C VAL A 258 6.76 15.87 1.27
N ALA A 259 6.17 16.97 0.80
CA ALA A 259 5.73 17.13 -0.57
C ALA A 259 6.94 17.25 -1.53
N PRO A 260 6.81 16.81 -2.79
CA PRO A 260 7.79 17.13 -3.83
C PRO A 260 8.01 18.64 -3.94
N TYR A 261 9.16 19.03 -4.50
CA TYR A 261 9.59 20.42 -4.70
C TYR A 261 9.80 21.23 -3.41
N THR A 262 9.64 20.60 -2.24
CA THR A 262 9.91 21.23 -0.97
C THR A 262 11.40 21.49 -0.80
N THR A 263 11.76 22.70 -0.38
CA THR A 263 13.11 23.03 0.09
C THR A 263 13.10 23.17 1.60
N ILE A 264 14.00 22.46 2.27
CA ILE A 264 14.22 22.57 3.71
C ILE A 264 15.61 23.15 3.99
N ILE A 265 15.75 23.89 5.09
CA ILE A 265 17.03 24.45 5.52
C ILE A 265 17.39 23.81 6.86
N GLU A 266 18.44 23.02 6.88
CA GLU A 266 18.96 22.41 8.11
C GLU A 266 20.25 23.12 8.55
N THR A 267 20.43 23.32 9.86
CA THR A 267 21.71 23.81 10.39
C THR A 267 22.46 22.63 11.00
N LYS A 268 23.58 22.25 10.39
CA LYS A 268 24.46 21.19 10.87
C LYS A 268 25.85 21.76 11.11
N ASN A 269 26.40 21.57 12.30
CA ASN A 269 27.71 22.10 12.70
C ASN A 269 27.85 23.62 12.44
N ASN A 270 26.81 24.41 12.78
CA ASN A 270 26.72 25.85 12.52
C ASN A 270 26.74 26.26 11.04
N VAL A 271 26.63 25.32 10.10
CA VAL A 271 26.51 25.58 8.67
C VAL A 271 25.08 25.32 8.25
N ARG A 272 24.47 26.32 7.58
CA ARG A 272 23.16 26.15 6.95
C ARG A 272 23.31 25.35 5.66
N GLN A 273 22.58 24.26 5.56
CA GLN A 273 22.50 23.39 4.40
C GLN A 273 21.09 23.50 3.82
N ILE A 274 21.01 23.68 2.50
CA ILE A 274 19.75 23.68 1.77
C ILE A 274 19.57 22.27 1.22
N LEU A 275 18.50 21.61 1.62
CA LEU A 275 18.14 20.28 1.13
C LEU A 275 16.81 20.38 0.38
N LYS A 276 16.62 19.52 -0.62
CA LYS A 276 15.47 19.58 -1.51
C LYS A 276 14.85 18.20 -1.67
N TYR A 277 13.52 18.21 -1.78
CA TYR A 277 12.76 17.10 -2.32
C TYR A 277 12.56 17.36 -3.80
N GLU A 278 13.06 16.46 -4.65
CA GLU A 278 13.14 16.66 -6.10
C GLU A 278 12.42 15.51 -6.80
N SER A 279 11.45 15.80 -7.68
CA SER A 279 10.87 14.76 -8.52
C SER A 279 11.94 14.19 -9.44
N ILE A 280 11.94 12.87 -9.61
CA ILE A 280 12.89 12.15 -10.46
C ILE A 280 12.28 11.89 -11.85
N ASN A 281 10.97 11.67 -11.90
CA ASN A 281 10.21 11.53 -13.13
C ASN A 281 9.11 12.60 -13.20
N ASP A 282 8.24 12.49 -14.20
CA ASP A 282 7.06 13.35 -14.36
C ASP A 282 5.99 13.04 -13.29
N TRP A 283 6.37 13.29 -12.04
CA TRP A 283 5.61 12.92 -10.85
C TRP A 283 4.22 13.55 -10.88
N ASP A 284 4.11 14.82 -11.29
CA ASP A 284 2.84 15.55 -11.30
C ASP A 284 1.80 14.82 -12.16
N ASN A 285 2.20 14.41 -13.37
CA ASN A 285 1.33 13.79 -14.37
C ASN A 285 1.27 12.25 -14.27
N ALA A 286 1.98 11.65 -13.32
CA ALA A 286 1.96 10.20 -13.16
C ALA A 286 0.55 9.72 -12.78
N SER A 287 0.02 8.81 -13.58
CA SER A 287 -1.28 8.14 -13.42
C SER A 287 -1.09 6.65 -13.71
N HIS A 288 -2.15 5.85 -13.59
CA HIS A 288 -2.07 4.40 -13.90
C HIS A 288 -0.95 3.71 -13.10
N LEU A 289 -0.86 4.06 -11.81
CA LEU A 289 0.30 3.71 -10.99
C LEU A 289 0.32 2.20 -10.72
N ALA A 290 1.52 1.62 -10.64
CA ALA A 290 1.71 0.27 -10.16
C ALA A 290 1.07 0.11 -8.79
N SER A 291 0.54 -1.08 -8.54
CA SER A 291 0.00 -1.40 -7.22
C SER A 291 1.12 -1.82 -6.25
N LEU A 292 0.91 -1.54 -4.97
CA LEU A 292 1.76 -2.00 -3.89
C LEU A 292 1.94 -3.52 -3.94
N ARG A 293 0.87 -4.27 -4.23
CA ARG A 293 0.92 -5.72 -4.45
C ARG A 293 1.93 -6.11 -5.51
N GLN A 294 1.84 -5.54 -6.72
CA GLN A 294 2.73 -5.89 -7.83
C GLN A 294 4.20 -5.63 -7.46
N ILE A 295 4.48 -4.54 -6.76
CA ILE A 295 5.82 -4.17 -6.31
C ILE A 295 6.32 -5.20 -5.26
N LEU A 296 5.53 -5.50 -4.23
CA LEU A 296 5.92 -6.43 -3.17
C LEU A 296 6.03 -7.88 -3.66
N ASP A 297 5.16 -8.31 -4.59
CA ASP A 297 5.22 -9.62 -5.22
C ASP A 297 6.51 -9.80 -6.04
N GLN A 298 6.97 -8.75 -6.73
CA GLN A 298 8.27 -8.74 -7.42
C GLN A 298 9.42 -8.96 -6.42
N TRP A 299 9.28 -8.48 -5.18
CA TRP A 299 10.26 -8.69 -4.11
C TRP A 299 10.07 -10.01 -3.37
N ASN A 300 9.00 -10.75 -3.68
CA ASN A 300 8.55 -11.94 -2.95
C ASN A 300 8.37 -11.66 -1.44
N VAL A 301 7.81 -10.48 -1.14
CA VAL A 301 7.45 -10.04 0.21
C VAL A 301 5.94 -9.96 0.32
N ASP A 302 5.40 -10.42 1.43
CA ASP A 302 3.99 -10.29 1.76
C ASP A 302 3.88 -9.78 3.19
N ILE A 303 3.40 -8.54 3.32
CA ILE A 303 3.11 -7.88 4.60
C ILE A 303 1.62 -7.60 4.74
N GLU A 304 0.79 -8.24 3.91
CA GLU A 304 -0.64 -8.01 3.99
C GLU A 304 -1.21 -8.64 5.25
N MET A 305 -2.02 -7.86 5.95
CA MET A 305 -2.84 -8.38 7.03
C MET A 305 -3.92 -9.28 6.46
N SER A 306 -4.16 -10.45 7.10
CA SER A 306 -5.27 -11.28 6.69
C SER A 306 -6.60 -10.55 6.89
N TYR A 307 -7.61 -10.86 6.09
CA TYR A 307 -8.94 -10.25 6.27
C TYR A 307 -9.52 -10.55 7.66
N GLN A 308 -9.23 -11.74 8.21
CA GLN A 308 -9.65 -12.11 9.55
C GLN A 308 -8.98 -11.23 10.61
N ASP A 309 -7.66 -11.02 10.51
CA ASP A 309 -6.93 -10.15 11.44
C ASP A 309 -7.38 -8.69 11.31
N TYR A 310 -7.71 -8.24 10.10
CA TYR A 310 -8.25 -6.91 9.88
C TYR A 310 -9.62 -6.74 10.54
N VAL A 311 -10.53 -7.70 10.33
CA VAL A 311 -11.85 -7.68 10.98
C VAL A 311 -11.72 -7.79 12.49
N GLN A 312 -10.82 -8.65 12.99
CA GLN A 312 -10.54 -8.78 14.42
C GLN A 312 -10.01 -7.47 14.96
N GLN A 313 -9.04 -6.82 14.30
CA GLN A 313 -8.52 -5.51 14.71
C GLN A 313 -9.62 -4.44 14.74
N GLN A 314 -10.59 -4.46 13.81
CA GLN A 314 -11.76 -3.57 13.86
C GLN A 314 -12.69 -3.89 15.03
N GLN A 315 -12.87 -5.18 15.34
CA GLN A 315 -13.67 -5.63 16.47
C GLN A 315 -13.00 -5.30 17.81
N ASP A 316 -11.70 -5.53 17.94
CA ASP A 316 -10.91 -5.23 19.13
C ASP A 316 -10.96 -3.75 19.42
N ARG A 317 -10.76 -2.91 18.39
CA ARG A 317 -11.07 -1.48 18.47
C ARG A 317 -12.47 -1.29 19.03
N LYS A 318 -13.51 -1.82 18.42
CA LYS A 318 -14.88 -1.52 18.83
C LYS A 318 -15.28 -2.09 20.21
N TYR A 319 -14.71 -3.19 20.67
CA TYR A 319 -15.26 -4.03 21.74
C TYR A 319 -14.29 -4.37 22.89
N GLU A 320 -12.95 -4.34 22.72
CA GLU A 320 -12.01 -4.57 23.85
C GLU A 320 -12.04 -3.44 24.90
N VAL A 321 -12.65 -2.32 24.57
CA VAL A 321 -12.88 -1.15 25.45
C VAL A 321 -13.90 -1.43 26.54
N GLN A 322 -14.62 -2.56 26.48
CA GLN A 322 -15.53 -2.88 27.56
C GLN A 322 -14.80 -3.05 28.88
N ILE A 323 -13.47 -3.23 28.93
CA ILE A 323 -12.72 -3.31 30.19
C ILE A 323 -12.03 -1.95 30.44
N ASP A 324 -12.43 -1.23 31.48
CA ASP A 324 -11.76 0.01 31.88
C ASP A 324 -10.34 -0.26 32.45
N ASN A 325 -9.55 0.79 32.65
CA ASN A 325 -8.18 0.69 33.19
C ASN A 325 -8.11 0.04 34.59
N ASP A 326 -9.24 -0.08 35.28
CA ASP A 326 -9.38 -0.69 36.60
C ASP A 326 -9.87 -2.16 36.51
N GLY A 327 -10.05 -2.69 35.30
CA GLY A 327 -10.50 -4.06 35.05
C GLY A 327 -12.02 -4.25 35.11
N ASN A 328 -12.82 -3.18 35.15
CA ASN A 328 -14.28 -3.29 35.19
C ASN A 328 -14.85 -3.38 33.78
N ILE A 329 -15.79 -4.30 33.60
CA ILE A 329 -16.56 -4.40 32.37
C ILE A 329 -17.65 -3.33 32.38
N ASP A 330 -17.63 -2.40 31.41
CA ASP A 330 -18.69 -1.45 31.12
C ASP A 330 -19.98 -2.25 30.98
N LYS A 331 -20.90 -2.06 31.93
CA LYS A 331 -22.07 -2.94 32.08
C LYS A 331 -22.87 -2.94 30.77
N MET A 332 -23.10 -4.13 30.22
CA MET A 332 -24.13 -4.35 29.20
C MET A 332 -25.42 -3.65 29.65
N ASN A 333 -26.07 -2.89 28.76
CA ASN A 333 -27.28 -2.18 29.15
C ASN A 333 -28.31 -3.19 29.70
N ASP A 334 -29.07 -2.78 30.71
CA ASP A 334 -29.96 -3.69 31.44
C ASP A 334 -31.04 -4.31 30.53
N GLU A 335 -31.39 -3.64 29.44
CA GLU A 335 -32.39 -4.08 28.45
C GLU A 335 -31.87 -5.26 27.60
N LEU A 336 -30.62 -5.18 27.12
CA LEU A 336 -29.92 -6.24 26.39
C LEU A 336 -29.59 -7.42 27.30
N ALA A 337 -29.18 -7.13 28.54
CA ALA A 337 -28.92 -8.17 29.54
C ALA A 337 -30.22 -8.93 29.87
N SER A 338 -31.34 -8.22 30.05
CA SER A 338 -32.65 -8.83 30.28
C SER A 338 -33.12 -9.63 29.07
N ALA A 339 -32.99 -9.11 27.84
CA ALA A 339 -33.35 -9.83 26.62
C ALA A 339 -32.53 -11.11 26.39
N CYS A 340 -31.27 -11.15 26.88
CA CYS A 340 -30.46 -12.37 26.84
C CYS A 340 -30.88 -13.40 27.91
N VAL A 341 -31.26 -12.93 29.10
CA VAL A 341 -31.68 -13.79 30.24
C VAL A 341 -33.09 -14.35 30.03
N ASP A 342 -34.01 -13.54 29.53
CA ASP A 342 -35.42 -13.90 29.33
C ASP A 342 -35.64 -14.72 28.03
N GLY A 343 -34.55 -14.95 27.27
CA GLY A 343 -34.56 -15.42 25.90
C GLY A 343 -35.04 -14.32 24.96
N LEU A 344 -34.61 -14.33 23.69
CA LEU A 344 -35.06 -13.43 22.62
C LEU A 344 -36.58 -13.59 22.36
N ARG A 345 -37.41 -13.18 23.31
CA ARG A 345 -38.85 -13.06 23.21
C ARG A 345 -39.15 -11.58 23.02
N ASP A 346 -40.02 -11.29 22.06
CA ASP A 346 -40.53 -9.95 21.76
C ASP A 346 -39.58 -8.99 21.03
N LEU A 347 -38.55 -9.51 20.33
CA LEU A 347 -37.78 -8.68 19.40
C LEU A 347 -38.58 -8.47 18.11
N ASP A 348 -39.11 -7.26 17.90
CA ASP A 348 -39.86 -6.89 16.70
C ASP A 348 -38.87 -6.64 15.54
N VAL A 349 -38.72 -7.63 14.66
CA VAL A 349 -37.84 -7.53 13.48
C VAL A 349 -38.59 -6.76 12.39
N HIS A 350 -38.28 -5.48 12.25
CA HIS A 350 -38.77 -4.69 11.13
C HIS A 350 -37.98 -5.00 9.86
N ASN A 351 -38.51 -5.86 9.01
CA ASN A 351 -38.10 -5.88 7.61
C ASN A 351 -38.67 -4.62 6.94
N TYR A 352 -37.80 -3.67 6.62
CA TYR A 352 -38.17 -2.54 5.77
C TYR A 352 -38.43 -3.03 4.33
N PRO A 353 -39.48 -2.53 3.64
CA PRO A 353 -39.86 -2.97 2.28
C PRO A 353 -38.81 -2.68 1.21
#